data_AF-S3JYF7-F1
#
_entry.id   AF-S3JYF7-F1
#
_cell.length_a   1.000
_cell.length_b   1.000
_cell.length_c   1.000
_cell.angle_alpha   90.00
_cell.angle_beta   90.00
_cell.angle_gamma   90.00
#
_symmetry.space_group_name_H-M   'P 1'
#
loop_
_entity.id
_entity.type
_entity.pdbx_description
1 polymer ?
#
loop_
_entity_poly.entity_id
_entity_poly.type
_entity_poly.pdbx_seq_one_letter_code
_entity_poly.pdbx_strand_id
1 'polypeptide(L)'
;MHPFLQKVSAGLQQCGIGRVQAASAQDVCEPLSLLLAVSGGIDSMVMLHALRALNTLPHPNAPEGGSLGSAIPIPSDFSGRLRLSVVTVNHNIRPASETEADALFVKEQCALWNIPCTIKTIPEGAVASAALSRGGGTEEAARFLRYALLQKQSEAEHCDFVLLAHNRDDQLETLLQRFFQGASAGISGFAAAGIAKRRGIFCRPLLDIPRCDIEEYARFFSVSFREDKTNGDPSYYRNNLRLHLIPLLNEHIRGWDTGVLSGAQKAEREALFIEELASLIEWEYVPGFPGCSSDFTSDFASGAVRTASVPFFQAGFPVRIRALYKAAQKIGIERRIPYALFKDCASGKRRVRGCGIECVKTKKFLTVTNLRSGTTLCSSAPEEGVGGHSDFCISVDKAGSYEAPFGRFEVLGANEAHVRKTQKRADNKYGEVCAGPFSLPFTIRNRRAGDRIQTAQGTHKALKKIWNEWGIESRLSPLVPVVEYGGNPVCVWGAPFGYPDWYVKGCAQNGGCVFLFYPTVRTVAVFEE
;
A
#
# COMPACT_ATOMS: atom_id res chain seq x y z
N MET A 1 -30.57 -32.14 4.28
CA MET A 1 -29.23 -31.59 3.96
C MET A 1 -28.39 -31.71 5.22
N HIS A 2 -27.22 -32.37 5.18
CA HIS A 2 -26.31 -32.43 6.32
C HIS A 2 -26.08 -31.01 6.88
N PRO A 3 -26.15 -30.74 8.20
CA PRO A 3 -26.09 -29.39 8.76
C PRO A 3 -24.90 -28.56 8.27
N PHE A 4 -23.74 -29.20 8.13
CA PHE A 4 -22.54 -28.58 7.56
C PHE A 4 -22.75 -28.02 6.14
N LEU A 5 -23.40 -28.77 5.24
CA LEU A 5 -23.66 -28.32 3.86
C LEU A 5 -24.56 -27.09 3.83
N GLN A 6 -25.49 -26.97 4.79
CA GLN A 6 -26.32 -25.77 4.94
C GLN A 6 -25.48 -24.55 5.31
N LYS A 7 -24.54 -24.72 6.26
CA LYS A 7 -23.60 -23.66 6.66
C LYS A 7 -22.71 -23.23 5.49
N VAL A 8 -22.21 -24.18 4.70
CA VAL A 8 -21.40 -23.89 3.50
C VAL A 8 -22.22 -23.12 2.46
N SER A 9 -23.45 -23.56 2.19
CA SER A 9 -24.39 -22.89 1.28
C SER A 9 -24.65 -21.43 1.70
N ALA A 10 -24.95 -21.21 2.99
CA ALA A 10 -25.13 -19.86 3.53
C ALA A 10 -23.84 -19.03 3.42
N GLY A 11 -22.68 -19.66 3.62
CA GLY A 11 -21.37 -19.03 3.43
C GLY A 11 -21.13 -18.55 1.99
N LEU A 12 -21.53 -19.35 1.00
CA LEU A 12 -21.46 -18.99 -0.42
C LEU A 12 -22.40 -17.82 -0.74
N GLN A 13 -23.64 -17.86 -0.26
CA GLN A 13 -24.62 -16.78 -0.46
C GLN A 13 -24.15 -15.45 0.14
N GLN A 14 -23.52 -15.49 1.31
CA GLN A 14 -22.94 -14.29 1.93
C GLN A 14 -21.71 -13.76 1.15
N CYS A 15 -21.03 -14.60 0.36
CA CYS A 15 -20.03 -14.14 -0.61
C CYS A 15 -20.67 -13.55 -1.88
N GLY A 16 -22.00 -13.61 -2.02
CA GLY A 16 -22.72 -13.21 -3.23
C GLY A 16 -22.74 -14.29 -4.31
N ILE A 17 -22.38 -15.53 -3.98
CA ILE A 17 -22.41 -16.68 -4.90
C ILE A 17 -23.77 -17.35 -4.74
N GLY A 18 -24.55 -17.45 -5.83
CA GLY A 18 -25.92 -17.97 -5.81
C GLY A 18 -27.01 -16.89 -5.62
N ARG A 19 -26.70 -15.60 -5.77
CA ARG A 19 -27.73 -14.56 -5.95
C ARG A 19 -27.94 -14.31 -7.44
N VAL A 20 -28.74 -15.13 -8.11
CA VAL A 20 -29.29 -14.76 -9.42
C VAL A 20 -30.78 -14.50 -9.23
N GLN A 21 -31.19 -13.24 -9.27
CA GLN A 21 -32.58 -12.90 -9.54
C GLN A 21 -32.81 -13.24 -11.01
N ALA A 22 -33.41 -14.40 -11.28
CA ALA A 22 -33.95 -14.67 -12.62
C ALA A 22 -35.00 -13.58 -12.91
N ALA A 23 -34.70 -12.68 -13.84
CA ALA A 23 -35.65 -11.65 -14.27
C ALA A 23 -36.81 -12.25 -15.07
N SER A 24 -36.60 -13.43 -15.67
CA SER A 24 -37.66 -14.23 -16.31
C SER A 24 -37.34 -15.74 -16.27
N ALA A 25 -38.37 -16.57 -16.45
CA ALA A 25 -38.24 -18.03 -16.56
C ALA A 25 -37.53 -18.52 -17.84
N GLN A 26 -37.06 -17.61 -18.70
CA GLN A 26 -36.40 -17.92 -19.98
C GLN A 26 -34.92 -17.54 -20.04
N ASP A 27 -34.36 -16.92 -18.99
CA ASP A 27 -32.94 -16.60 -18.94
C ASP A 27 -32.11 -17.86 -18.69
N VAL A 28 -31.32 -18.27 -19.68
CA VAL A 28 -30.33 -19.34 -19.53
C VAL A 28 -29.24 -18.83 -18.58
N CYS A 29 -29.31 -19.17 -17.29
CA CYS A 29 -28.24 -18.86 -16.36
C CYS A 29 -26.95 -19.59 -16.78
N GLU A 30 -25.95 -18.82 -17.21
CA GLU A 30 -24.61 -19.37 -17.38
C GLU A 30 -24.10 -19.92 -16.04
N PRO A 31 -23.48 -21.11 -16.04
CA PRO A 31 -22.99 -21.74 -14.83
C PRO A 31 -21.83 -20.94 -14.24
N LEU A 32 -21.97 -20.50 -12.99
CA LEU A 32 -20.91 -19.83 -12.24
C LEU A 32 -19.65 -20.70 -12.20
N SER A 33 -18.52 -20.11 -12.61
CA SER A 33 -17.21 -20.74 -12.66
C SER A 33 -16.41 -20.41 -11.40
N LEU A 34 -16.08 -21.45 -10.62
CA LEU A 34 -15.46 -21.33 -9.30
C LEU A 34 -14.10 -22.02 -9.29
N LEU A 35 -13.06 -21.28 -8.89
CA LEU A 35 -11.72 -21.82 -8.68
C LEU A 35 -11.47 -22.06 -7.19
N LEU A 36 -11.33 -23.30 -6.76
CA LEU A 36 -11.02 -23.65 -5.37
C LEU A 36 -9.52 -23.82 -5.15
N ALA A 37 -8.95 -23.09 -4.19
CA ALA A 37 -7.58 -23.30 -3.75
C ALA A 37 -7.50 -24.43 -2.72
N VAL A 38 -6.84 -25.53 -3.07
CA VAL A 38 -6.70 -26.73 -2.22
C VAL A 38 -5.25 -26.96 -1.84
N SER A 39 -4.97 -27.09 -0.54
CA SER A 39 -3.62 -27.39 -0.03
C SER A 39 -3.41 -28.86 0.33
N GLY A 40 -4.47 -29.68 0.36
CA GLY A 40 -4.43 -31.06 0.82
C GLY A 40 -4.73 -31.23 2.31
N GLY A 41 -4.77 -30.13 3.06
CA GLY A 41 -5.20 -30.13 4.47
C GLY A 41 -6.72 -30.25 4.62
N ILE A 42 -7.14 -30.65 5.82
CA ILE A 42 -8.54 -30.97 6.16
C ILE A 42 -9.54 -29.88 5.73
N ASP A 43 -9.27 -28.61 6.03
CA ASP A 43 -10.18 -27.50 5.72
C ASP A 43 -10.48 -27.41 4.22
N SER A 44 -9.42 -27.52 3.40
CA SER A 44 -9.54 -27.42 1.95
C SER A 44 -10.16 -28.66 1.29
N MET A 45 -9.87 -29.86 1.83
CA MET A 45 -10.45 -31.11 1.33
C MET A 45 -11.93 -31.22 1.68
N VAL A 46 -12.31 -30.80 2.89
CA VAL A 46 -13.72 -30.73 3.31
C VAL A 46 -14.48 -29.71 2.46
N MET A 47 -13.88 -28.56 2.16
CA MET A 47 -14.49 -27.58 1.27
C MET A 47 -14.73 -28.15 -0.14
N LEU A 48 -13.73 -28.84 -0.70
CA LEU A 48 -13.85 -29.52 -2.00
C LEU A 48 -14.97 -30.56 -1.98
N HIS A 49 -15.01 -31.41 -0.95
CA HIS A 49 -16.03 -32.43 -0.79
C HIS A 49 -17.44 -31.80 -0.65
N ALA A 50 -17.58 -30.74 0.14
CA ALA A 50 -18.85 -30.04 0.34
C ALA A 50 -19.37 -29.38 -0.95
N LEU A 51 -18.49 -28.73 -1.73
CA LEU A 51 -18.87 -28.13 -3.02
C LEU A 51 -19.30 -29.19 -4.03
N ARG A 52 -18.58 -30.32 -4.09
CA ARG A 52 -18.97 -31.47 -4.91
C ARG A 52 -20.36 -31.98 -4.50
N ALA A 53 -20.57 -32.22 -3.20
CA ALA A 53 -21.84 -32.71 -2.69
C ALA A 53 -22.99 -31.77 -3.05
N LEU A 54 -22.82 -30.45 -2.85
CA LEU A 54 -23.80 -29.43 -3.23
C LEU A 54 -24.11 -29.42 -4.74
N ASN A 55 -23.11 -29.67 -5.59
CA ASN A 55 -23.27 -29.73 -7.05
C ASN A 55 -23.92 -31.04 -7.56
N THR A 56 -23.99 -32.08 -6.72
CA THR A 56 -24.58 -33.40 -7.06
C THR A 56 -26.01 -33.62 -6.55
N LEU A 57 -26.57 -32.68 -5.78
CA LEU A 57 -27.95 -32.79 -5.28
C LEU A 57 -28.98 -32.54 -6.42
N PRO A 58 -30.11 -33.27 -6.45
CA PRO A 58 -31.15 -33.08 -7.47
C PRO A 58 -31.83 -31.71 -7.34
N HIS A 59 -31.98 -31.01 -8.47
CA HIS A 59 -32.62 -29.69 -8.54
C HIS A 59 -34.14 -29.80 -8.38
N PRO A 60 -34.83 -28.85 -7.70
CA PRO A 60 -36.29 -28.84 -7.57
C PRO A 60 -37.09 -28.80 -8.91
N ASN A 61 -36.41 -28.66 -10.06
CA ASN A 61 -37.02 -28.60 -11.40
C ASN A 61 -36.50 -29.72 -12.33
N ALA A 62 -35.84 -30.77 -11.81
CA ALA A 62 -35.39 -31.88 -12.64
C ALA A 62 -36.59 -32.74 -13.09
N PRO A 63 -36.70 -33.10 -14.39
CA PRO A 63 -37.78 -33.95 -14.87
C PRO A 63 -37.73 -35.31 -14.17
N GLU A 64 -38.87 -35.74 -13.65
CA GLU A 64 -39.00 -36.99 -12.90
C GLU A 64 -38.56 -38.19 -13.76
N GLY A 65 -37.42 -38.76 -13.42
CA GLY A 65 -36.90 -39.94 -14.11
C GLY A 65 -35.69 -40.53 -13.38
N GLY A 66 -35.95 -41.48 -12.49
CA GLY A 66 -34.92 -42.37 -11.95
C GLY A 66 -34.82 -42.36 -10.42
N SER A 67 -35.48 -43.33 -9.81
CA SER A 67 -35.38 -43.80 -8.42
C SER A 67 -34.08 -43.43 -7.68
N LEU A 68 -34.16 -42.56 -6.66
CA LEU A 68 -33.21 -42.53 -5.55
C LEU A 68 -33.87 -42.04 -4.26
N GLY A 69 -33.61 -42.75 -3.16
CA GLY A 69 -34.16 -42.48 -1.83
C GLY A 69 -33.79 -41.09 -1.27
N SER A 70 -34.73 -40.55 -0.49
CA SER A 70 -34.63 -39.33 0.33
C SER A 70 -34.03 -38.11 -0.39
N ALA A 71 -34.82 -37.52 -1.30
CA ALA A 71 -34.54 -36.23 -1.90
C ALA A 71 -34.51 -35.11 -0.85
N ILE A 72 -33.42 -34.35 -0.83
CA ILE A 72 -33.25 -33.15 -0.01
C ILE A 72 -33.39 -31.94 -0.95
N PRO A 73 -34.32 -31.01 -0.72
CA PRO A 73 -34.49 -29.85 -1.59
C PRO A 73 -33.31 -28.87 -1.47
N ILE A 74 -32.84 -28.39 -2.63
CA ILE A 74 -31.90 -27.26 -2.76
C ILE A 74 -32.67 -25.96 -2.48
N PRO A 75 -32.07 -24.93 -1.84
CA PRO A 75 -32.60 -23.58 -1.91
C PRO A 75 -32.80 -23.17 -3.38
N SER A 76 -33.93 -22.56 -3.71
CA SER A 76 -34.33 -22.08 -5.05
C SER A 76 -33.32 -21.18 -5.79
N ASP A 77 -32.23 -20.81 -5.13
CA ASP A 77 -31.36 -19.70 -5.53
C ASP A 77 -30.14 -20.14 -6.37
N PHE A 78 -29.84 -21.45 -6.43
CA PHE A 78 -28.83 -22.03 -7.33
C PHE A 78 -29.47 -22.52 -8.63
N SER A 79 -30.10 -21.61 -9.37
CA SER A 79 -30.62 -21.86 -10.72
C SER A 79 -29.47 -22.01 -11.73
N GLY A 80 -28.67 -23.07 -11.61
CA GLY A 80 -27.52 -23.36 -12.49
C GLY A 80 -26.53 -24.34 -11.88
N ARG A 81 -25.85 -25.16 -12.73
CA ARG A 81 -24.74 -26.01 -12.29
C ARG A 81 -23.52 -25.14 -11.93
N LEU A 82 -22.76 -25.50 -10.91
CA LEU A 82 -21.47 -24.85 -10.64
C LEU A 82 -20.38 -25.52 -11.49
N ARG A 83 -19.61 -24.75 -12.23
CA ARG A 83 -18.38 -25.25 -12.87
C ARG A 83 -17.25 -25.09 -11.86
N LEU A 84 -16.80 -26.21 -11.29
CA LEU A 84 -15.75 -26.24 -10.28
C LEU A 84 -14.41 -26.62 -10.91
N SER A 85 -13.38 -25.82 -10.68
CA SER A 85 -11.99 -26.16 -10.93
C SER A 85 -11.17 -26.04 -9.65
N VAL A 86 -10.07 -26.78 -9.57
CA VAL A 86 -9.19 -26.82 -8.40
C VAL A 86 -7.80 -26.36 -8.81
N VAL A 87 -7.17 -25.57 -7.93
CA VAL A 87 -5.76 -25.25 -8.01
C VAL A 87 -5.06 -25.62 -6.70
N THR A 88 -3.96 -26.35 -6.82
CA THR A 88 -3.03 -26.59 -5.70
C THR A 88 -1.73 -25.84 -5.95
N VAL A 89 -1.22 -25.19 -4.90
CA VAL A 89 0.00 -24.38 -4.98
C VAL A 89 1.08 -25.05 -4.16
N ASN A 90 2.11 -25.54 -4.84
CA ASN A 90 3.34 -26.00 -4.21
C ASN A 90 4.22 -24.77 -3.88
N HIS A 91 4.48 -24.55 -2.60
CA HIS A 91 5.26 -23.40 -2.11
C HIS A 91 6.78 -23.63 -2.10
N ASN A 92 7.27 -24.86 -2.31
CA ASN A 92 8.69 -25.24 -2.21
C ASN A 92 9.39 -24.75 -0.94
N ILE A 93 8.66 -24.67 0.18
CA ILE A 93 9.22 -24.31 1.51
C ILE A 93 9.68 -25.58 2.26
N ARG A 94 9.07 -26.73 1.93
CA ARG A 94 9.39 -28.06 2.48
C ARG A 94 10.21 -28.87 1.47
N PRO A 95 10.87 -29.97 1.88
CA PRO A 95 11.55 -30.86 0.96
C PRO A 95 10.66 -31.24 -0.23
N ALA A 96 11.24 -31.26 -1.43
CA ALA A 96 10.50 -31.45 -2.68
C ALA A 96 9.59 -32.69 -2.65
N SER A 97 10.08 -33.78 -2.05
CA SER A 97 9.34 -35.04 -1.93
C SER A 97 8.03 -34.93 -1.12
N GLU A 98 7.98 -34.11 -0.07
CA GLU A 98 6.76 -33.94 0.73
C GLU A 98 5.75 -33.03 0.02
N THR A 99 6.23 -31.93 -0.57
CA THR A 99 5.32 -30.95 -1.20
C THR A 99 4.78 -31.44 -2.55
N GLU A 100 5.56 -32.22 -3.30
CA GLU A 100 5.09 -32.90 -4.51
C GLU A 100 4.05 -33.96 -4.18
N ALA A 101 4.26 -34.75 -3.12
CA ALA A 101 3.30 -35.76 -2.67
C ALA A 101 1.95 -35.14 -2.25
N ASP A 102 1.97 -33.98 -1.59
CA ASP A 102 0.74 -33.25 -1.23
C ASP A 102 -0.02 -32.77 -2.49
N ALA A 103 0.68 -32.22 -3.49
CA ALA A 103 0.07 -31.78 -4.73
C ALA A 103 -0.47 -32.93 -5.58
N LEU A 104 0.25 -34.06 -5.63
CA LEU A 104 -0.18 -35.27 -6.32
C LEU A 104 -1.42 -35.88 -5.66
N PHE A 105 -1.46 -35.95 -4.32
CA PHE A 105 -2.62 -36.42 -3.58
C PHE A 105 -3.90 -35.64 -3.94
N VAL A 106 -3.81 -34.31 -4.00
CA VAL A 106 -4.96 -33.47 -4.39
C VAL A 106 -5.38 -33.75 -5.84
N LYS A 107 -4.40 -33.90 -6.75
CA LYS A 107 -4.68 -34.20 -8.16
C LYS A 107 -5.35 -35.55 -8.35
N GLU A 108 -4.88 -36.59 -7.66
CA GLU A 108 -5.47 -37.94 -7.68
C GLU A 108 -6.90 -37.91 -7.13
N GLN A 109 -7.13 -37.21 -6.00
CA GLN A 109 -8.46 -37.09 -5.42
C GLN A 109 -9.43 -36.33 -6.34
N CYS A 110 -8.97 -35.28 -7.02
CA CYS A 110 -9.76 -34.56 -8.01
C CYS A 110 -10.07 -35.42 -9.25
N ALA A 111 -9.12 -36.24 -9.69
CA ALA A 111 -9.32 -37.17 -10.80
C ALA A 111 -10.42 -38.21 -10.47
N LEU A 112 -10.41 -38.77 -9.26
CA LEU A 112 -11.47 -39.68 -8.79
C LEU A 112 -12.86 -39.03 -8.80
N TRP A 113 -12.93 -37.71 -8.65
CA TRP A 113 -14.18 -36.95 -8.59
C TRP A 113 -14.54 -36.26 -9.91
N ASN A 114 -13.76 -36.48 -10.98
CA ASN A 114 -13.91 -35.83 -12.29
C ASN A 114 -13.90 -34.29 -12.18
N ILE A 115 -13.03 -33.73 -11.33
CA ILE A 115 -12.87 -32.28 -11.15
C ILE A 115 -11.52 -31.87 -11.78
N PRO A 116 -11.49 -30.86 -12.68
CA PRO A 116 -10.23 -30.32 -13.22
C PRO A 116 -9.33 -29.80 -12.10
N CYS A 117 -8.06 -30.23 -12.09
CA CYS A 117 -7.08 -29.81 -11.09
C CYS A 117 -5.77 -29.35 -11.75
N THR A 118 -5.40 -28.10 -11.51
CA THR A 118 -4.14 -27.50 -11.97
C THR A 118 -3.15 -27.40 -10.82
N ILE A 119 -1.94 -27.92 -11.01
CA ILE A 119 -0.82 -27.74 -10.07
C ILE A 119 -0.03 -26.49 -10.48
N LYS A 120 0.19 -25.57 -9.55
CA LYS A 120 1.10 -24.43 -9.71
C LYS A 120 2.25 -24.57 -8.73
N THR A 121 3.47 -24.34 -9.19
CA THR A 121 4.67 -24.42 -8.35
C THR A 121 5.31 -23.04 -8.26
N ILE A 122 5.59 -22.59 -7.04
CA ILE A 122 6.40 -21.41 -6.81
C ILE A 122 7.88 -21.81 -7.00
N PRO A 123 8.66 -21.09 -7.84
CA PRO A 123 10.07 -21.40 -8.02
C PRO A 123 10.83 -21.37 -6.69
N GLU A 124 11.80 -22.27 -6.54
CA GLU A 124 12.67 -22.30 -5.37
C GLU A 124 13.40 -20.96 -5.19
N GLY A 125 13.53 -20.50 -3.95
CA GLY A 125 14.13 -19.19 -3.64
C GLY A 125 13.26 -17.96 -3.95
N ALA A 126 12.15 -18.10 -4.70
CA ALA A 126 11.27 -16.97 -5.00
C ALA A 126 10.59 -16.39 -3.74
N VAL A 127 10.25 -17.24 -2.77
CA VAL A 127 9.71 -16.80 -1.47
C VAL A 127 10.74 -16.00 -0.69
N ALA A 128 12.00 -16.44 -0.65
CA ALA A 128 13.08 -15.75 0.04
C ALA A 128 13.40 -14.39 -0.61
N SER A 129 13.45 -14.36 -1.95
CA SER A 129 13.63 -13.12 -2.72
C SER A 129 12.46 -12.14 -2.51
N ALA A 130 11.22 -12.64 -2.51
CA ALA A 130 10.03 -11.83 -2.22
C ALA A 130 9.99 -11.32 -0.77
N ALA A 131 10.45 -12.11 0.21
CA ALA A 131 10.57 -11.66 1.60
C ALA A 131 11.59 -10.52 1.75
N LEU A 132 12.77 -10.68 1.15
CA LEU A 132 13.84 -9.69 1.20
C LEU A 132 13.43 -8.36 0.53
N SER A 133 12.85 -8.43 -0.68
CA SER A 133 12.44 -7.26 -1.45
C SER A 133 11.26 -6.50 -0.81
N ARG A 134 10.35 -7.20 -0.12
CA ARG A 134 9.17 -6.59 0.52
C ARG A 134 9.42 -6.17 1.97
N GLY A 135 10.57 -6.53 2.55
CA GLY A 135 10.87 -6.30 3.96
C GLY A 135 9.90 -7.01 4.90
N GLY A 136 9.37 -8.16 4.48
CA GLY A 136 8.36 -8.95 5.20
C GLY A 136 8.87 -10.36 5.55
N GLY A 137 8.10 -11.08 6.36
CA GLY A 137 8.40 -12.47 6.72
C GLY A 137 8.21 -13.44 5.54
N THR A 138 8.82 -14.62 5.62
CA THR A 138 8.68 -15.69 4.62
C THR A 138 7.22 -16.11 4.41
N GLU A 139 6.40 -16.17 5.47
CA GLU A 139 4.96 -16.49 5.39
C GLU A 139 4.17 -15.44 4.58
N GLU A 140 4.47 -14.15 4.80
CA GLU A 140 3.80 -13.06 4.09
C GLU A 140 4.18 -13.04 2.60
N ALA A 141 5.45 -13.29 2.30
CA ALA A 141 5.94 -13.42 0.93
C ALA A 141 5.33 -14.63 0.20
N ALA A 142 5.27 -15.79 0.86
CA ALA A 142 4.63 -16.98 0.32
C ALA A 142 3.13 -16.75 0.07
N ARG A 143 2.45 -16.09 1.01
CA ARG A 143 1.05 -15.69 0.86
C ARG A 143 0.88 -14.74 -0.33
N PHE A 144 1.73 -13.74 -0.49
CA PHE A 144 1.66 -12.81 -1.62
C PHE A 144 1.77 -13.55 -2.97
N LEU A 145 2.79 -14.41 -3.11
CA LEU A 145 2.99 -15.20 -4.33
C LEU A 145 1.83 -16.17 -4.59
N ARG A 146 1.29 -16.79 -3.54
CA ARG A 146 0.09 -17.64 -3.64
C ARG A 146 -1.09 -16.88 -4.24
N TYR A 147 -1.41 -15.71 -3.69
CA TYR A 147 -2.54 -14.91 -4.18
C TYR A 147 -2.33 -14.47 -5.63
N ALA A 148 -1.11 -14.11 -6.02
CA ALA A 148 -0.79 -13.76 -7.40
C ALA A 148 -0.98 -14.94 -8.37
N LEU A 149 -0.58 -16.15 -7.98
CA LEU A 149 -0.80 -17.36 -8.78
C LEU A 149 -2.28 -17.72 -8.91
N LEU A 150 -3.03 -17.62 -7.80
CA LEU A 150 -4.48 -17.87 -7.81
C LEU A 150 -5.22 -16.89 -8.71
N GLN A 151 -4.85 -15.62 -8.66
CA GLN A 151 -5.45 -14.60 -9.52
C GLN A 151 -5.17 -14.89 -11.01
N LYS A 152 -3.91 -15.15 -11.38
CA LYS A 152 -3.54 -15.51 -12.76
C LYS A 152 -4.28 -16.76 -13.26
N GLN A 153 -4.48 -17.75 -12.39
CA GLN A 153 -5.21 -18.96 -12.76
C GLN A 153 -6.70 -18.69 -12.95
N SER A 154 -7.30 -17.88 -12.08
CA SER A 154 -8.70 -17.44 -12.20
C SER A 154 -8.94 -16.71 -13.52
N GLU A 155 -8.00 -15.84 -13.92
CA GLU A 155 -8.06 -15.10 -15.18
C GLU A 155 -7.93 -16.04 -16.39
N ALA A 156 -7.03 -17.02 -16.34
CA ALA A 156 -6.81 -17.98 -17.41
C ALA A 156 -7.99 -18.95 -17.64
N GLU A 157 -8.71 -19.32 -16.57
CA GLU A 157 -9.88 -20.20 -16.64
C GLU A 157 -11.22 -19.45 -16.73
N HIS A 158 -11.19 -18.12 -16.77
CA HIS A 158 -12.37 -17.25 -16.71
C HIS A 158 -13.29 -17.59 -15.53
N CYS A 159 -12.72 -17.75 -14.34
CA CYS A 159 -13.47 -17.99 -13.12
C CYS A 159 -14.02 -16.69 -12.53
N ASP A 160 -15.28 -16.73 -12.08
CA ASP A 160 -15.96 -15.60 -11.44
C ASP A 160 -15.43 -15.36 -10.02
N PHE A 161 -15.12 -16.45 -9.30
CA PHE A 161 -14.69 -16.41 -7.91
C PHE A 161 -13.57 -17.40 -7.60
N VAL A 162 -12.69 -16.99 -6.69
CA VAL A 162 -11.66 -17.83 -6.09
C VAL A 162 -12.03 -18.16 -4.65
N LEU A 163 -12.18 -19.44 -4.35
CA LEU A 163 -12.59 -19.94 -3.06
C LEU A 163 -11.38 -20.34 -2.20
N LEU A 164 -11.37 -19.88 -0.94
CA LEU A 164 -10.35 -20.18 0.06
C LEU A 164 -10.99 -20.79 1.31
N ALA A 165 -10.43 -21.89 1.81
CA ALA A 165 -10.93 -22.64 2.95
C ALA A 165 -10.50 -22.07 4.32
N HIS A 166 -10.56 -20.76 4.50
CA HIS A 166 -10.34 -20.17 5.83
C HIS A 166 -11.57 -20.39 6.70
N ASN A 167 -11.37 -20.85 7.93
CA ASN A 167 -12.42 -21.16 8.90
C ASN A 167 -12.52 -20.12 10.04
N ARG A 168 -13.43 -20.32 10.99
CA ARG A 168 -13.64 -19.42 12.14
C ARG A 168 -12.44 -19.36 13.09
N ASP A 169 -11.69 -20.44 13.24
CA ASP A 169 -10.49 -20.48 14.08
C ASP A 169 -9.36 -19.65 13.45
N ASP A 170 -9.18 -19.71 12.12
CA ASP A 170 -8.24 -18.83 11.38
C ASP A 170 -8.58 -17.34 11.59
N GLN A 171 -9.87 -17.04 11.68
CA GLN A 171 -10.35 -15.69 11.98
C GLN A 171 -9.96 -15.26 13.39
N LEU A 172 -10.17 -16.12 14.40
CA LEU A 172 -9.78 -15.85 15.78
C LEU A 172 -8.26 -15.66 15.90
N GLU A 173 -7.45 -16.54 15.30
CA GLU A 173 -6.00 -16.42 15.27
C GLU A 173 -5.56 -15.09 14.65
N THR A 174 -6.17 -14.72 13.52
CA THR A 174 -5.87 -13.45 12.83
C THR A 174 -6.26 -12.24 13.67
N LEU A 175 -7.42 -12.29 14.34
CA LEU A 175 -7.90 -11.20 15.20
C LEU A 175 -6.97 -11.01 16.41
N LEU A 176 -6.62 -12.09 17.11
CA LEU A 176 -5.69 -12.05 18.24
C LEU A 176 -4.30 -11.56 17.81
N GLN A 177 -3.77 -12.09 16.71
CA GLN A 177 -2.48 -11.66 16.17
C GLN A 177 -2.47 -10.15 15.89
N ARG A 178 -3.49 -9.64 15.20
CA ARG A 178 -3.57 -8.21 14.87
C ARG A 178 -3.79 -7.34 16.11
N PHE A 179 -4.56 -7.84 17.08
CA PHE A 179 -4.76 -7.17 18.35
C PHE A 179 -3.44 -6.99 19.10
N PHE A 180 -2.66 -8.07 19.28
CA PHE A 180 -1.35 -8.00 19.95
C PHE A 180 -0.32 -7.16 19.19
N GLN A 181 -0.42 -7.10 17.85
CA GLN A 181 0.44 -6.24 17.03
C GLN A 181 0.00 -4.76 17.00
N GLY A 182 -1.06 -4.40 17.73
CA GLY A 182 -1.60 -3.03 17.75
C GLY A 182 -2.06 -2.56 16.36
N ALA A 183 -2.46 -3.48 15.48
CA ALA A 183 -2.90 -3.17 14.12
C ALA A 183 -4.37 -2.73 14.13
N SER A 184 -4.65 -1.53 14.66
CA SER A 184 -6.02 -0.97 14.71
C SER A 184 -6.51 -0.45 13.36
N ALA A 185 -5.60 0.01 12.49
CA ALA A 185 -5.89 0.45 11.13
C ALA A 185 -4.66 0.26 10.24
N GLY A 186 -4.71 -0.68 9.30
CA GLY A 186 -3.81 -0.68 8.16
C GLY A 186 -4.12 0.52 7.24
N ILE A 187 -3.43 0.64 6.11
CA ILE A 187 -3.71 1.69 5.11
C ILE A 187 -5.14 1.56 4.56
N SER A 188 -5.67 0.34 4.48
CA SER A 188 -7.07 0.08 4.16
C SER A 188 -8.03 0.31 5.31
N GLY A 189 -7.53 0.58 6.52
CA GLY A 189 -8.35 0.92 7.69
C GLY A 189 -9.26 -0.19 8.24
N PHE A 190 -9.22 -1.40 7.67
CA PHE A 190 -10.00 -2.57 8.13
C PHE A 190 -9.17 -3.60 8.91
N ALA A 191 -8.01 -3.22 9.45
CA ALA A 191 -7.14 -4.18 10.13
C ALA A 191 -7.81 -4.84 11.36
N ALA A 192 -8.71 -4.14 12.05
CA ALA A 192 -9.47 -4.69 13.18
C ALA A 192 -10.58 -5.69 12.79
N ALA A 193 -11.01 -5.75 11.52
CA ALA A 193 -12.09 -6.62 11.06
C ALA A 193 -11.65 -8.07 10.75
N GLY A 194 -10.38 -8.41 10.99
CA GLY A 194 -9.83 -9.74 10.70
C GLY A 194 -9.77 -10.05 9.20
N ILE A 195 -10.03 -11.31 8.84
CA ILE A 195 -10.12 -11.77 7.46
C ILE A 195 -11.51 -11.40 6.93
N ALA A 196 -11.58 -10.71 5.79
CA ALA A 196 -12.86 -10.40 5.16
C ALA A 196 -13.45 -11.64 4.48
N LYS A 197 -14.77 -11.83 4.58
CA LYS A 197 -15.47 -12.95 3.94
C LYS A 197 -15.34 -12.93 2.41
N ARG A 198 -15.38 -11.72 1.82
CA ARG A 198 -15.09 -11.48 0.41
C ARG A 198 -14.10 -10.33 0.25
N ARG A 199 -13.15 -10.47 -0.68
CA ARG A 199 -12.22 -9.42 -1.11
C ARG A 199 -12.02 -9.53 -2.62
N GLY A 200 -12.67 -8.66 -3.40
CA GLY A 200 -12.71 -8.78 -4.86
C GLY A 200 -13.30 -10.13 -5.27
N ILE A 201 -12.53 -10.90 -6.05
CA ILE A 201 -12.86 -12.26 -6.49
C ILE A 201 -12.64 -13.33 -5.41
N PHE A 202 -11.87 -13.03 -4.34
CA PHE A 202 -11.54 -14.01 -3.31
C PHE A 202 -12.65 -14.13 -2.27
N CYS A 203 -13.20 -15.34 -2.10
CA CYS A 203 -14.31 -15.65 -1.21
C CYS A 203 -13.91 -16.73 -0.18
N ARG A 204 -14.44 -16.62 1.05
CA ARG A 204 -14.15 -17.53 2.17
C ARG A 204 -15.45 -18.03 2.80
N PRO A 205 -16.12 -19.02 2.18
CA PRO A 205 -17.42 -19.51 2.65
C PRO A 205 -17.38 -20.13 4.05
N LEU A 206 -16.25 -20.74 4.45
CA LEU A 206 -16.10 -21.42 5.74
C LEU A 206 -15.79 -20.48 6.92
N LEU A 207 -15.68 -19.17 6.70
CA LEU A 207 -15.11 -18.24 7.69
C LEU A 207 -15.91 -18.15 9.01
N ASP A 208 -17.19 -18.50 9.00
CA ASP A 208 -18.04 -18.53 10.21
C ASP A 208 -18.21 -19.95 10.79
N ILE A 209 -17.58 -20.95 10.18
CA ILE A 209 -17.71 -22.36 10.55
C ILE A 209 -16.50 -22.73 11.44
N PRO A 210 -16.72 -23.23 12.66
CA PRO A 210 -15.64 -23.66 13.54
C PRO A 210 -14.95 -24.91 12.99
N ARG A 211 -13.67 -25.06 13.30
CA ARG A 211 -12.86 -26.19 12.87
C ARG A 211 -13.40 -27.54 13.36
N CYS A 212 -14.04 -27.58 14.53
CA CYS A 212 -14.66 -28.80 15.05
C CYS A 212 -15.76 -29.34 14.12
N ASP A 213 -16.57 -28.48 13.51
CA ASP A 213 -17.60 -28.88 12.54
C ASP A 213 -16.97 -29.43 11.25
N ILE A 214 -15.81 -28.87 10.84
CA ILE A 214 -15.03 -29.35 9.69
C ILE A 214 -14.48 -30.75 9.98
N GLU A 215 -13.91 -30.96 11.17
CA GLU A 215 -13.38 -32.24 11.63
C GLU A 215 -14.47 -33.31 11.81
N GLU A 216 -15.65 -32.93 12.29
CA GLU A 216 -16.81 -33.82 12.37
C GLU A 216 -17.31 -34.22 10.97
N TYR A 217 -17.43 -33.26 10.05
CA TYR A 217 -17.82 -33.53 8.67
C TYR A 217 -16.81 -34.45 7.95
N ALA A 218 -15.51 -34.19 8.13
CA ALA A 218 -14.44 -35.02 7.56
C ALA A 218 -14.54 -36.47 8.05
N ARG A 219 -14.77 -36.68 9.35
CA ARG A 219 -14.96 -38.02 9.93
C ARG A 219 -16.22 -38.70 9.41
N PHE A 220 -17.36 -38.00 9.39
CA PHE A 220 -18.64 -38.55 8.95
C PHE A 220 -18.60 -39.06 7.51
N PHE A 221 -18.02 -38.28 6.59
CA PHE A 221 -17.91 -38.65 5.18
C PHE A 221 -16.60 -39.37 4.83
N SER A 222 -15.76 -39.68 5.82
CA SER A 222 -14.43 -40.29 5.62
C SER A 222 -13.59 -39.57 4.55
N VAL A 223 -13.57 -38.23 4.62
CA VAL A 223 -12.83 -37.40 3.67
C VAL A 223 -11.34 -37.59 3.88
N SER A 224 -10.64 -38.07 2.86
CA SER A 224 -9.18 -38.17 2.87
C SER A 224 -8.53 -36.78 2.89
N PHE A 225 -7.56 -36.57 3.79
CA PHE A 225 -6.73 -35.38 3.84
C PHE A 225 -5.31 -35.75 4.30
N ARG A 226 -4.36 -34.84 4.12
CA ARG A 226 -2.99 -34.97 4.60
C ARG A 226 -2.73 -33.99 5.74
N GLU A 227 -2.04 -34.45 6.78
CA GLU A 227 -1.63 -33.61 7.90
C GLU A 227 -0.22 -33.06 7.64
N ASP A 228 -0.07 -31.73 7.74
CA ASP A 228 1.22 -31.08 7.62
C ASP A 228 1.97 -31.18 8.95
N LYS A 229 3.17 -31.77 8.93
CA LYS A 229 4.05 -31.90 10.10
C LYS A 229 4.44 -30.54 10.70
N THR A 230 4.46 -29.48 9.88
CA THR A 230 4.79 -28.12 10.34
C THR A 230 3.70 -27.47 11.18
N ASN A 231 2.48 -28.02 11.20
CA ASN A 231 1.39 -27.54 12.06
C ASN A 231 1.72 -27.65 13.57
N GLY A 232 2.67 -28.52 13.93
CA GLY A 232 3.14 -28.70 15.29
C GLY A 232 4.34 -27.83 15.69
N ASP A 233 4.90 -27.02 14.78
CA ASP A 233 6.09 -26.22 15.07
C ASP A 233 5.71 -24.87 15.74
N PRO A 234 6.05 -24.65 17.02
CA PRO A 234 5.70 -23.42 17.74
C PRO A 234 6.56 -22.21 17.34
N SER A 235 7.56 -22.38 16.45
CA SER A 235 8.38 -21.28 15.93
C SER A 235 7.56 -20.26 15.13
N TYR A 236 6.47 -20.70 14.52
CA TYR A 236 5.53 -19.84 13.81
C TYR A 236 4.54 -19.20 14.76
N TYR A 237 4.36 -17.88 14.66
CA TYR A 237 3.50 -17.10 15.55
C TYR A 237 2.06 -17.65 15.61
N ARG A 238 1.47 -18.03 14.47
CA ARG A 238 0.12 -18.62 14.44
C ARG A 238 0.05 -19.96 15.14
N ASN A 239 1.01 -20.85 14.89
CA ASN A 239 1.09 -22.14 15.56
C ASN A 239 1.25 -21.96 17.07
N ASN A 240 2.05 -20.99 17.51
CA ASN A 240 2.20 -20.66 18.92
C ASN A 240 0.86 -20.26 19.57
N LEU A 241 0.07 -19.39 18.90
CA LEU A 241 -1.28 -19.04 19.36
C LEU A 241 -2.17 -20.29 19.47
N ARG A 242 -2.16 -21.15 18.45
CA ARG A 242 -3.01 -22.33 18.37
C ARG A 242 -2.63 -23.42 19.39
N LEU A 243 -1.34 -23.64 19.62
CA LEU A 243 -0.84 -24.70 20.49
C LEU A 243 -0.83 -24.30 21.98
N HIS A 244 -0.67 -23.02 22.28
CA HIS A 244 -0.48 -22.57 23.66
C HIS A 244 -1.57 -21.60 24.14
N LEU A 245 -1.87 -20.54 23.39
CA LEU A 245 -2.78 -19.51 23.88
C LEU A 245 -4.26 -19.92 23.80
N ILE A 246 -4.71 -20.39 22.64
CA ILE A 246 -6.11 -20.77 22.40
C ILE A 246 -6.57 -21.85 23.40
N PRO A 247 -5.81 -22.91 23.68
CA PRO A 247 -6.17 -23.88 24.71
C PRO A 247 -6.35 -23.26 26.10
N LEU A 248 -5.46 -22.37 26.53
CA LEU A 248 -5.58 -21.66 27.81
C LEU A 248 -6.81 -20.77 27.87
N LEU A 249 -7.15 -20.08 26.76
CA LEU A 249 -8.36 -19.28 26.67
C LEU A 249 -9.62 -20.15 26.75
N ASN A 250 -9.63 -21.29 26.06
CA ASN A 250 -10.73 -22.26 26.12
C ASN A 250 -10.92 -22.84 27.53
N GLU A 251 -9.84 -23.05 28.27
CA GLU A 251 -9.88 -23.57 29.64
C GLU A 251 -10.38 -22.53 30.66
N HIS A 252 -9.87 -21.30 30.59
CA HIS A 252 -10.06 -20.31 31.67
C HIS A 252 -11.10 -19.23 31.38
N ILE A 253 -11.44 -18.93 30.12
CA ILE A 253 -12.31 -17.80 29.76
C ILE A 253 -13.47 -18.28 28.89
N ARG A 254 -14.62 -18.57 29.51
CA ARG A 254 -15.82 -18.99 28.77
C ARG A 254 -16.30 -17.88 27.84
N GLY A 255 -16.58 -18.25 26.58
CA GLY A 255 -17.14 -17.35 25.56
C GLY A 255 -16.16 -16.33 24.98
N TRP A 256 -14.85 -16.44 25.25
CA TRP A 256 -13.83 -15.52 24.72
C TRP A 256 -13.90 -15.42 23.18
N ASP A 257 -14.14 -16.53 22.51
CA ASP A 257 -14.23 -16.67 21.05
C ASP A 257 -15.41 -15.83 20.49
N THR A 258 -16.59 -15.95 21.09
CA THR A 258 -17.77 -15.15 20.73
C THR A 258 -17.57 -13.67 21.06
N GLY A 259 -16.90 -13.36 22.17
CA GLY A 259 -16.53 -12.00 22.56
C GLY A 259 -15.60 -11.33 21.54
N VAL A 260 -14.55 -12.03 21.11
CA VAL A 260 -13.60 -11.55 20.10
C VAL A 260 -14.29 -11.34 18.74
N LEU A 261 -15.09 -12.31 18.28
CA LEU A 261 -15.78 -12.20 16.99
C LEU A 261 -16.84 -11.11 16.97
N SER A 262 -17.68 -11.03 18.01
CA SER A 262 -18.70 -9.99 18.11
C SER A 262 -18.06 -8.60 18.28
N GLY A 263 -16.95 -8.50 19.00
CA GLY A 263 -16.14 -7.27 19.10
C GLY A 263 -15.60 -6.84 17.73
N ALA A 264 -15.05 -7.78 16.96
CA ALA A 264 -14.56 -7.50 15.61
C ALA A 264 -15.67 -7.04 14.65
N GLN A 265 -16.86 -7.67 14.70
CA GLN A 265 -18.02 -7.27 13.90
C GLN A 265 -18.51 -5.85 14.24
N LYS A 266 -18.55 -5.50 15.54
CA LYS A 266 -18.90 -4.13 15.98
C LYS A 266 -17.87 -3.11 15.47
N ALA A 267 -16.59 -3.40 15.65
CA ALA A 267 -15.50 -2.56 15.18
C ALA A 267 -15.50 -2.38 13.66
N GLU A 268 -15.86 -3.43 12.90
CA GLU A 268 -16.01 -3.34 11.44
C GLU A 268 -17.14 -2.39 11.05
N ARG A 269 -18.31 -2.49 11.69
CA ARG A 269 -19.44 -1.57 11.41
C ARG A 269 -19.09 -0.11 11.72
N GLU A 270 -18.44 0.13 12.85
CA GLU A 270 -17.95 1.46 13.21
C GLU A 270 -16.90 1.97 12.21
N ALA A 271 -15.99 1.11 11.78
CA ALA A 271 -14.97 1.46 10.78
C ALA A 271 -15.58 1.78 9.41
N LEU A 272 -16.62 1.05 8.98
CA LEU A 272 -17.37 1.35 7.75
C LEU A 272 -18.03 2.72 7.82
N PHE A 273 -18.70 3.04 8.92
CA PHE A 273 -19.29 4.36 9.11
C PHE A 273 -18.24 5.49 9.11
N ILE A 274 -17.09 5.28 9.77
CA ILE A 274 -15.97 6.24 9.74
C ILE A 274 -15.41 6.38 8.32
N GLU A 275 -15.35 5.28 7.55
CA GLU A 275 -14.90 5.29 6.16
C GLU A 275 -15.84 6.10 5.26
N GLU A 276 -17.15 5.96 5.43
CA GLU A 276 -18.17 6.75 4.74
C GLU A 276 -17.99 8.25 5.04
N LEU A 277 -17.90 8.62 6.32
CA LEU A 277 -17.68 10.02 6.71
C LEU A 277 -16.33 10.57 6.20
N ALA A 278 -15.27 9.77 6.24
CA ALA A 278 -13.96 10.18 5.75
C ALA A 278 -13.93 10.34 4.22
N SER A 279 -14.84 9.67 3.50
CA SER A 279 -15.01 9.83 2.05
C SER A 279 -15.63 11.17 1.66
N LEU A 280 -16.31 11.84 2.59
CA LEU A 280 -16.83 13.20 2.39
C LEU A 280 -15.72 14.27 2.42
N ILE A 281 -14.53 13.94 2.93
CA ILE A 281 -13.38 14.84 2.89
C ILE A 281 -12.71 14.73 1.53
N GLU A 282 -12.93 15.74 0.70
CA GLU A 282 -12.34 15.82 -0.63
C GLU A 282 -10.85 16.16 -0.56
N TRP A 283 -10.08 15.44 -1.38
CA TRP A 283 -8.64 15.64 -1.53
C TRP A 283 -8.33 16.05 -2.97
N GLU A 284 -7.79 17.25 -3.12
CA GLU A 284 -7.32 17.78 -4.40
C GLU A 284 -5.84 17.43 -4.58
N TYR A 285 -5.43 17.11 -5.81
CA TYR A 285 -4.01 17.03 -6.12
C TYR A 285 -3.40 18.43 -6.19
N VAL A 286 -2.18 18.57 -5.68
CA VAL A 286 -1.46 19.85 -5.70
C VAL A 286 -0.78 20.00 -7.07
N PRO A 287 -1.14 21.03 -7.88
CA PRO A 287 -0.48 21.30 -9.17
C PRO A 287 1.00 21.65 -8.97
N GLY A 288 1.87 21.21 -9.89
CA GLY A 288 3.32 21.47 -9.83
C GLY A 288 4.16 20.37 -9.21
N PHE A 289 3.60 19.20 -8.89
CA PHE A 289 4.35 17.96 -8.71
C PHE A 289 4.51 17.24 -10.06
N PRO A 290 5.69 16.71 -10.43
CA PRO A 290 5.86 15.96 -11.68
C PRO A 290 4.85 14.79 -11.76
N GLY A 291 4.08 14.74 -12.85
CA GLY A 291 3.01 13.76 -13.09
C GLY A 291 1.77 14.31 -13.83
N CYS A 292 1.62 15.63 -13.95
CA CYS A 292 0.53 16.23 -14.73
C CYS A 292 1.00 16.72 -16.11
N SER A 293 1.02 15.81 -17.09
CA SER A 293 0.63 16.15 -18.46
C SER A 293 -0.81 15.67 -18.65
N SER A 294 -1.66 16.50 -19.25
CA SER A 294 -3.07 16.22 -19.54
C SER A 294 -3.30 15.16 -20.62
N ASP A 295 -2.30 14.31 -20.89
CA ASP A 295 -2.35 13.30 -21.95
C ASP A 295 -2.32 11.89 -21.34
N PHE A 296 -3.20 11.06 -21.87
CA PHE A 296 -3.53 9.70 -21.42
C PHE A 296 -2.33 8.83 -21.01
N THR A 297 -2.50 8.11 -19.89
CA THR A 297 -1.82 6.86 -19.45
C THR A 297 -0.30 6.92 -19.17
N SER A 298 0.10 7.19 -17.91
CA SER A 298 1.22 6.49 -17.22
C SER A 298 1.42 6.91 -15.74
N ASP A 299 0.93 6.06 -14.81
CA ASP A 299 1.55 5.54 -13.57
C ASP A 299 2.44 6.38 -12.61
N PHE A 300 2.40 7.71 -12.59
CA PHE A 300 2.98 8.47 -11.48
C PHE A 300 1.93 9.27 -10.71
N ALA A 301 1.50 8.71 -9.58
CA ALA A 301 0.71 9.41 -8.57
C ALA A 301 1.41 10.73 -8.21
N SER A 302 0.72 11.86 -8.44
CA SER A 302 1.13 13.17 -7.97
C SER A 302 1.57 13.11 -6.50
N GLY A 303 2.76 13.63 -6.22
CA GLY A 303 3.41 13.46 -4.91
C GLY A 303 2.73 14.17 -3.73
N ALA A 304 1.65 14.93 -3.93
CA ALA A 304 0.95 15.59 -2.85
C ALA A 304 -0.56 15.76 -3.12
N VAL A 305 -1.34 15.70 -2.03
CA VAL A 305 -2.76 16.05 -1.98
C VAL A 305 -3.02 17.08 -0.90
N ARG A 306 -4.05 17.91 -1.08
CA ARG A 306 -4.49 18.88 -0.08
C ARG A 306 -6.00 18.81 0.13
N THR A 307 -6.44 19.22 1.31
CA THR A 307 -7.85 19.43 1.65
C THR A 307 -8.01 20.72 2.46
N ALA A 308 -9.21 21.28 2.50
CA ALA A 308 -9.50 22.48 3.28
C ALA A 308 -9.31 22.22 4.79
N SER A 309 -8.53 23.07 5.45
CA SER A 309 -8.10 22.91 6.85
C SER A 309 -9.30 22.96 7.80
N VAL A 310 -10.18 23.95 7.63
CA VAL A 310 -11.34 24.16 8.52
C VAL A 310 -12.29 22.95 8.55
N PRO A 311 -12.86 22.48 7.42
CA PRO A 311 -13.78 21.33 7.45
C PRO A 311 -13.08 20.04 7.91
N PHE A 312 -11.79 19.84 7.57
CA PHE A 312 -11.03 18.71 8.07
C PHE A 312 -10.96 18.72 9.61
N PHE A 313 -10.61 19.86 10.22
CA PHE A 313 -10.47 19.96 11.69
C PHE A 313 -11.80 20.03 12.44
N GLN A 314 -12.91 20.33 11.77
CA GLN A 314 -14.27 20.20 12.32
C GLN A 314 -14.74 18.74 12.39
N ALA A 315 -14.19 17.86 11.56
CA ALA A 315 -14.53 16.44 11.60
C ALA A 315 -14.07 15.75 12.89
N GLY A 316 -14.80 14.72 13.29
CA GLY A 316 -14.45 13.87 14.43
C GLY A 316 -13.02 13.31 14.32
N PHE A 317 -12.34 13.15 15.46
CA PHE A 317 -10.94 12.68 15.47
C PHE A 317 -10.71 11.37 14.68
N PRO A 318 -11.58 10.33 14.79
CA PRO A 318 -11.43 9.11 14.01
C PRO A 318 -11.56 9.33 12.49
N VAL A 319 -12.46 10.24 12.08
CA VAL A 319 -12.67 10.61 10.67
C VAL A 319 -11.43 11.29 10.09
N ARG A 320 -10.82 12.20 10.85
CA ARG A 320 -9.55 12.86 10.48
C ARG A 320 -8.42 11.86 10.25
N ILE A 321 -8.25 10.91 11.17
CA ILE A 321 -7.25 9.85 11.03
C ILE A 321 -7.53 9.03 9.77
N ARG A 322 -8.79 8.65 9.54
CA ARG A 322 -9.13 7.85 8.37
C ARG A 322 -8.89 8.59 7.06
N ALA A 323 -9.28 9.86 7.00
CA ALA A 323 -9.05 10.70 5.83
C ALA A 323 -7.54 10.85 5.51
N LEU A 324 -6.68 10.91 6.53
CA LEU A 324 -5.21 10.92 6.32
C LEU A 324 -4.69 9.60 5.73
N TYR A 325 -5.22 8.44 6.17
CA TYR A 325 -4.87 7.16 5.54
C TYR A 325 -5.33 7.10 4.07
N LYS A 326 -6.53 7.61 3.76
CA LYS A 326 -7.01 7.74 2.37
C LYS A 326 -6.12 8.67 1.54
N ALA A 327 -5.71 9.80 2.10
CA ALA A 327 -4.78 10.73 1.45
C ALA A 327 -3.46 10.05 1.09
N ALA A 328 -2.90 9.28 2.03
CA ALA A 328 -1.66 8.54 1.80
C ALA A 328 -1.80 7.45 0.74
N GLN A 329 -2.93 6.73 0.71
CA GLN A 329 -3.22 5.76 -0.33
C GLN A 329 -3.35 6.45 -1.71
N LYS A 330 -4.00 7.63 -1.75
CA LYS A 330 -4.18 8.43 -2.97
C LYS A 330 -2.85 8.91 -3.57
N ILE A 331 -1.84 9.19 -2.75
CA ILE A 331 -0.48 9.56 -3.19
C ILE A 331 0.47 8.35 -3.33
N GLY A 332 -0.08 7.14 -3.47
CA GLY A 332 0.68 5.92 -3.80
C GLY A 332 1.51 5.34 -2.66
N ILE A 333 1.13 5.57 -1.40
CA ILE A 333 1.86 5.01 -0.27
C ILE A 333 1.28 3.65 0.11
N GLU A 334 2.03 2.61 -0.20
CA GLU A 334 1.65 1.22 0.07
C GLU A 334 2.20 0.66 1.40
N ARG A 335 3.14 1.38 2.03
CA ARG A 335 3.74 0.96 3.32
C ARG A 335 2.90 1.38 4.52
N ARG A 336 2.93 0.59 5.60
CA ARG A 336 2.23 0.90 6.86
C ARG A 336 2.71 2.25 7.43
N ILE A 337 1.75 3.10 7.78
CA ILE A 337 2.00 4.39 8.45
C ILE A 337 1.62 4.25 9.92
N PRO A 338 2.55 4.52 10.86
CA PRO A 338 2.27 4.43 12.28
C PRO A 338 1.14 5.38 12.71
N TYR A 339 0.23 4.88 13.54
CA TYR A 339 -0.87 5.68 14.08
C TYR A 339 -0.37 6.96 14.77
N ALA A 340 0.75 6.90 15.51
CA ALA A 340 1.32 8.06 16.20
C ALA A 340 1.62 9.24 15.25
N LEU A 341 2.03 8.95 14.02
CA LEU A 341 2.31 9.98 13.02
C LEU A 341 1.04 10.73 12.60
N PHE A 342 -0.03 10.00 12.30
CA PHE A 342 -1.32 10.62 11.95
C PHE A 342 -2.07 11.18 13.15
N LYS A 343 -1.86 10.63 14.35
CA LYS A 343 -2.35 11.21 15.60
C LYS A 343 -1.88 12.65 15.76
N ASP A 344 -0.60 12.89 15.53
CA ASP A 344 0.00 14.21 15.60
C ASP A 344 -0.56 15.18 14.55
N CYS A 345 -0.74 14.72 13.31
CA CYS A 345 -1.32 15.50 12.23
C CYS A 345 -2.80 15.85 12.52
N ALA A 346 -3.60 14.85 12.87
CA ALA A 346 -5.01 15.01 13.21
C ALA A 346 -5.22 15.90 14.44
N SER A 347 -4.28 15.92 15.39
CA SER A 347 -4.31 16.82 16.55
C SER A 347 -4.03 18.29 16.19
N GLY A 348 -3.60 18.57 14.96
CA GLY A 348 -3.42 19.92 14.44
C GLY A 348 -2.00 20.47 14.57
N LYS A 349 -0.98 19.63 14.78
CA LYS A 349 0.42 20.05 14.69
C LYS A 349 0.68 20.67 13.32
N ARG A 350 1.40 21.80 13.30
CA ARG A 350 1.63 22.59 12.08
C ARG A 350 2.38 21.80 11.01
N ARG A 351 3.33 20.97 11.41
CA ARG A 351 4.13 20.14 10.50
C ARG A 351 4.44 18.81 11.17
N VAL A 352 4.23 17.72 10.45
CA VAL A 352 4.54 16.36 10.89
C VAL A 352 5.28 15.66 9.76
N ARG A 353 6.41 15.02 10.06
CA ARG A 353 7.24 14.34 9.07
C ARG A 353 7.72 13.00 9.61
N GLY A 354 7.66 11.97 8.79
CA GLY A 354 8.11 10.63 9.18
C GLY A 354 7.60 9.57 8.21
N CYS A 355 8.25 8.41 8.19
CA CYS A 355 7.89 7.31 7.29
C CYS A 355 7.75 7.76 5.83
N GLY A 356 8.59 8.70 5.37
CA GLY A 356 8.57 9.29 4.03
C GLY A 356 7.25 9.99 3.65
N ILE A 357 6.53 10.50 4.64
CA ILE A 357 5.37 11.38 4.50
C ILE A 357 5.68 12.70 5.19
N GLU A 358 5.12 13.76 4.63
CA GLU A 358 5.01 15.04 5.32
C GLU A 358 3.54 15.51 5.32
N CYS A 359 3.09 16.03 6.46
CA CYS A 359 1.82 16.71 6.60
C CYS A 359 2.08 18.15 7.03
N VAL A 360 1.53 19.13 6.30
CA VAL A 360 1.68 20.56 6.60
C VAL A 360 0.30 21.19 6.74
N LYS A 361 0.03 21.76 7.92
CA LYS A 361 -1.18 22.53 8.20
C LYS A 361 -0.90 24.03 8.01
N THR A 362 -1.74 24.66 7.22
CA THR A 362 -1.87 26.11 7.09
C THR A 362 -3.25 26.57 7.59
N LYS A 363 -3.52 27.88 7.57
CA LYS A 363 -4.85 28.41 7.87
C LYS A 363 -5.91 27.89 6.88
N LYS A 364 -5.55 27.79 5.59
CA LYS A 364 -6.49 27.42 4.51
C LYS A 364 -6.51 25.91 4.22
N PHE A 365 -5.35 25.26 4.19
CA PHE A 365 -5.20 23.88 3.74
C PHE A 365 -4.42 22.99 4.70
N LEU A 366 -4.74 21.70 4.66
CA LEU A 366 -3.88 20.62 5.13
C LEU A 366 -3.35 19.87 3.90
N THR A 367 -2.03 19.83 3.76
CA THR A 367 -1.34 19.15 2.66
C THR A 367 -0.64 17.90 3.16
N VAL A 368 -0.77 16.79 2.41
CA VAL A 368 -0.09 15.51 2.65
C VAL A 368 0.78 15.19 1.43
N THR A 369 2.07 15.00 1.67
CA THR A 369 3.09 14.85 0.63
C THR A 369 3.84 13.53 0.81
N ASN A 370 4.05 12.81 -0.29
CA ASN A 370 4.92 11.65 -0.39
C ASN A 370 6.35 12.14 -0.65
N LEU A 371 7.23 11.95 0.33
CA LEU A 371 8.61 12.45 0.24
C LEU A 371 9.52 11.60 -0.65
N ARG A 372 9.05 10.46 -1.18
CA ARG A 372 9.84 9.58 -2.05
C ARG A 372 9.60 9.81 -3.54
N SER A 373 8.61 10.63 -3.93
CA SER A 373 8.36 10.96 -5.34
C SER A 373 9.38 11.96 -5.93
N GLY A 374 10.39 12.37 -5.17
CA GLY A 374 11.28 13.47 -5.55
C GLY A 374 10.53 14.81 -5.50
N THR A 375 11.23 15.85 -5.02
CA THR A 375 10.74 17.23 -4.95
C THR A 375 9.74 17.51 -3.82
N THR A 376 10.24 18.02 -2.69
CA THR A 376 9.39 18.72 -1.70
C THR A 376 9.28 20.19 -2.14
N LEU A 377 8.17 20.59 -2.76
CA LEU A 377 7.83 22.00 -2.92
C LEU A 377 6.97 22.44 -1.73
N CYS A 378 7.58 23.15 -0.78
CA CYS A 378 6.81 24.01 0.12
C CYS A 378 6.53 25.31 -0.65
N SER A 379 5.39 25.43 -1.33
CA SER A 379 4.85 26.73 -1.71
C SER A 379 3.79 27.12 -0.67
N SER A 380 4.12 28.10 0.17
CA SER A 380 3.08 28.87 0.82
C SER A 380 2.53 29.83 -0.24
N ALA A 381 1.28 29.64 -0.66
CA ALA A 381 0.61 30.64 -1.49
C ALA A 381 0.49 31.95 -0.69
N PRO A 382 0.68 33.13 -1.32
CA PRO A 382 0.64 34.41 -0.63
C PRO A 382 -0.77 34.69 -0.09
N GLU A 383 -0.82 35.26 1.12
CA GLU A 383 -2.01 35.98 1.58
C GLU A 383 -2.16 37.21 0.66
N GLU A 384 -3.33 37.37 0.02
CA GLU A 384 -3.66 38.64 -0.64
C GLU A 384 -3.70 39.72 0.44
N GLY A 385 -2.79 40.68 0.32
CA GLY A 385 -2.63 41.80 1.24
C GLY A 385 -1.34 41.70 2.04
N VAL A 386 -0.40 42.60 1.70
CA VAL A 386 0.93 42.81 2.28
C VAL A 386 2.02 41.90 1.70
N GLY A 387 2.87 42.48 0.85
CA GLY A 387 3.98 41.81 0.16
C GLY A 387 4.84 40.97 1.09
N GLY A 388 4.71 39.65 0.97
CA GLY A 388 5.48 38.66 1.71
C GLY A 388 5.94 37.59 0.72
N HIS A 389 7.26 37.51 0.56
CA HIS A 389 7.90 36.65 -0.42
C HIS A 389 7.77 35.16 -0.08
N SER A 390 7.67 34.30 -1.10
CA SER A 390 7.50 32.86 -0.95
C SER A 390 8.70 32.19 -0.27
N ASP A 391 8.50 31.69 0.94
CA ASP A 391 9.45 30.81 1.62
C ASP A 391 9.55 29.46 0.87
N PHE A 392 10.75 29.08 0.41
CA PHE A 392 11.08 27.80 -0.21
C PHE A 392 12.25 27.08 0.47
N CYS A 393 12.22 25.76 0.42
CA CYS A 393 13.24 24.86 0.99
C CYS A 393 13.20 23.53 0.23
N ILE A 394 14.27 23.23 -0.50
CA ILE A 394 14.42 22.11 -1.44
C ILE A 394 15.53 21.20 -0.91
N SER A 395 15.20 19.95 -0.57
CA SER A 395 16.22 18.95 -0.24
C SER A 395 16.71 18.25 -1.50
N VAL A 396 18.03 18.18 -1.67
CA VAL A 396 18.71 17.54 -2.80
C VAL A 396 19.44 16.30 -2.28
N ASP A 397 19.00 15.13 -2.71
CA ASP A 397 19.50 13.82 -2.28
C ASP A 397 20.16 13.01 -3.41
N LYS A 398 19.94 13.38 -4.67
CA LYS A 398 20.55 12.75 -5.86
C LYS A 398 20.84 13.77 -6.98
N ALA A 399 21.70 13.40 -7.93
CA ALA A 399 21.84 14.14 -9.19
C ALA A 399 20.53 14.08 -10.00
N GLY A 400 20.22 15.14 -10.75
CA GLY A 400 18.97 15.24 -11.51
C GLY A 400 18.52 16.68 -11.77
N SER A 401 17.35 16.84 -12.38
CA SER A 401 16.75 18.15 -12.65
C SER A 401 15.74 18.52 -11.57
N TYR A 402 15.76 19.78 -11.13
CA TYR A 402 14.99 20.32 -10.02
C TYR A 402 14.31 21.62 -10.45
N GLU A 403 13.17 21.92 -9.85
CA GLU A 403 12.41 23.14 -10.10
C GLU A 403 12.30 23.96 -8.81
N ALA A 404 12.55 25.26 -8.91
CA ALA A 404 12.53 26.20 -7.79
C ALA A 404 11.78 27.47 -8.17
N PRO A 405 11.37 28.31 -7.20
CA PRO A 405 10.76 29.62 -7.48
C PRO A 405 11.65 30.56 -8.31
N PHE A 406 12.96 30.31 -8.34
CA PHE A 406 13.93 31.05 -9.15
C PHE A 406 14.21 30.42 -10.52
N GLY A 407 13.48 29.37 -10.91
CA GLY A 407 13.61 28.67 -12.18
C GLY A 407 14.10 27.22 -12.04
N ARG A 408 14.16 26.53 -13.18
CA ARG A 408 14.64 25.14 -13.28
C ARG A 408 16.16 25.09 -13.20
N PHE A 409 16.69 24.16 -12.42
CA PHE A 409 18.13 23.92 -12.31
C PHE A 409 18.47 22.42 -12.39
N GLU A 410 19.75 22.13 -12.58
CA GLU A 410 20.26 20.77 -12.66
C GLU A 410 21.34 20.53 -11.61
N VAL A 411 21.37 19.32 -11.06
CA VAL A 411 22.39 18.84 -10.15
C VAL A 411 23.17 17.77 -10.89
N LEU A 412 24.38 18.13 -11.32
CA LEU A 412 25.22 17.33 -12.20
C LEU A 412 26.30 16.59 -11.41
N GLY A 413 26.65 15.37 -11.83
CA GLY A 413 27.82 14.68 -11.31
C GLY A 413 29.14 15.34 -11.74
N ALA A 414 30.24 15.05 -11.04
CA ALA A 414 31.55 15.64 -11.32
C ALA A 414 32.03 15.46 -12.78
N ASN A 415 31.76 14.31 -13.40
CA ASN A 415 32.14 14.04 -14.79
C ASN A 415 31.31 14.85 -15.80
N GLU A 416 29.99 14.95 -15.59
CA GLU A 416 29.07 15.71 -16.46
C GLU A 416 29.32 17.22 -16.39
N ALA A 417 29.64 17.73 -15.19
CA ALA A 417 30.05 19.11 -15.00
C ALA A 417 31.37 19.44 -15.73
N HIS A 418 32.27 18.47 -15.87
CA HIS A 418 33.55 18.64 -16.58
C HIS A 418 33.38 18.64 -18.10
N VAL A 419 32.48 17.79 -18.64
CA VAL A 419 32.18 17.72 -20.09
C VAL A 419 31.47 19.00 -20.57
N ARG A 420 30.56 19.56 -19.76
CA ARG A 420 29.91 20.84 -20.11
C ARG A 420 30.88 22.03 -20.08
N LYS A 421 31.88 22.02 -19.19
CA LYS A 421 32.97 23.03 -19.16
C LYS A 421 33.90 22.98 -20.38
N THR A 422 34.06 21.82 -21.02
CA THR A 422 34.97 21.66 -22.18
C THR A 422 34.29 21.90 -23.54
N GLN A 423 32.97 21.71 -23.66
CA GLN A 423 32.25 21.80 -24.95
C GLN A 423 32.01 23.23 -25.49
N LYS A 424 32.28 24.31 -24.75
CA LYS A 424 31.96 25.70 -25.17
C LYS A 424 33.13 26.69 -25.23
N ARG A 425 34.37 26.21 -25.36
CA ARG A 425 35.55 27.09 -25.56
C ARG A 425 35.61 27.82 -26.92
N ALA A 426 34.59 27.70 -27.78
CA ALA A 426 34.59 28.31 -29.12
C ALA A 426 33.90 29.69 -29.19
N ASP A 427 32.91 30.02 -28.35
CA ASP A 427 32.11 31.25 -28.55
C ASP A 427 31.81 32.03 -27.24
N ASN A 428 32.64 33.06 -27.03
CA ASN A 428 32.40 34.38 -26.41
C ASN A 428 31.76 34.55 -25.00
N LYS A 429 32.53 35.29 -24.17
CA LYS A 429 32.17 36.16 -23.01
C LYS A 429 30.77 36.00 -22.40
N TYR A 430 30.62 35.16 -21.37
CA TYR A 430 29.92 35.37 -20.09
C TYR A 430 29.99 34.03 -19.33
N GLY A 431 30.62 34.02 -18.16
CA GLY A 431 31.05 32.80 -17.45
C GLY A 431 29.91 31.84 -17.10
N GLU A 432 30.18 30.55 -17.27
CA GLU A 432 29.28 29.45 -16.95
C GLU A 432 28.86 29.44 -15.46
N VAL A 433 27.55 29.32 -15.19
CA VAL A 433 26.96 29.29 -13.85
C VAL A 433 26.95 27.85 -13.32
N CYS A 434 28.07 27.44 -12.72
CA CYS A 434 28.19 26.17 -12.01
C CYS A 434 28.65 26.42 -10.56
N ALA A 435 27.79 26.17 -9.57
CA ALA A 435 28.14 26.27 -8.16
C ALA A 435 28.46 24.88 -7.58
N GLY A 436 29.53 24.77 -6.79
CA GLY A 436 29.97 23.51 -6.17
C GLY A 436 31.49 23.42 -6.04
N PRO A 437 32.04 22.26 -5.62
CA PRO A 437 31.35 20.98 -5.38
C PRO A 437 30.55 20.92 -4.08
N PHE A 438 29.44 20.19 -4.08
CA PHE A 438 28.64 19.87 -2.89
C PHE A 438 28.59 18.35 -2.64
N SER A 439 28.51 17.96 -1.37
CA SER A 439 28.24 16.58 -0.96
C SER A 439 26.74 16.38 -0.74
N LEU A 440 26.19 15.30 -1.28
CA LEU A 440 24.80 14.90 -1.03
C LEU A 440 24.67 14.26 0.36
N PRO A 441 23.51 14.41 1.05
CA PRO A 441 22.41 15.31 0.72
C PRO A 441 22.68 16.74 1.23
N PHE A 442 22.13 17.74 0.53
CA PHE A 442 22.14 19.14 0.98
C PHE A 442 20.77 19.78 0.77
N THR A 443 20.57 20.99 1.29
CA THR A 443 19.30 21.71 1.18
C THR A 443 19.50 23.09 0.55
N ILE A 444 18.63 23.51 -0.36
CA ILE A 444 18.59 24.85 -0.95
C ILE A 444 17.37 25.58 -0.39
N ARG A 445 17.53 26.77 0.18
CA ARG A 445 16.43 27.49 0.85
C ARG A 445 16.59 29.00 0.78
N ASN A 446 15.58 29.75 1.21
CA ASN A 446 15.69 31.20 1.43
C ASN A 446 16.67 31.52 2.57
N ARG A 447 17.16 32.76 2.57
CA ARG A 447 17.89 33.36 3.69
C ARG A 447 17.00 33.45 4.94
N ARG A 448 17.50 32.99 6.09
CA ARG A 448 16.88 33.15 7.41
C ARG A 448 17.47 34.34 8.16
N ALA A 449 16.71 34.89 9.10
CA ALA A 449 17.22 35.91 10.02
C ALA A 449 18.37 35.30 10.86
N GLY A 450 19.51 35.99 10.90
CA GLY A 450 20.69 35.51 11.62
C GLY A 450 21.64 34.61 10.84
N ASP A 451 21.34 34.22 9.59
CA ASP A 451 22.25 33.42 8.78
C ASP A 451 23.62 34.09 8.62
N ARG A 452 24.68 33.29 8.81
CA ARG A 452 26.07 33.67 8.60
C ARG A 452 26.76 32.62 7.74
N ILE A 453 27.68 33.06 6.90
CA ILE A 453 28.52 32.21 6.06
C ILE A 453 29.99 32.48 6.36
N GLN A 454 30.83 31.45 6.28
CA GLN A 454 32.27 31.56 6.51
C GLN A 454 32.95 32.30 5.34
N THR A 455 33.92 33.15 5.66
CA THR A 455 34.77 33.86 4.69
C THR A 455 36.03 33.07 4.40
N ALA A 456 36.76 33.42 3.35
CA ALA A 456 38.05 32.82 3.02
C ALA A 456 39.11 32.98 4.12
N GLN A 457 38.93 33.94 5.05
CA GLN A 457 39.82 34.18 6.19
C GLN A 457 39.38 33.42 7.46
N GLY A 458 38.36 32.56 7.38
CA GLY A 458 37.86 31.77 8.50
C GLY A 458 36.89 32.50 9.44
N THR A 459 36.63 33.79 9.21
CA THR A 459 35.64 34.59 9.97
C THR A 459 34.22 34.39 9.41
N HIS A 460 33.19 34.82 10.13
CA HIS A 460 31.78 34.70 9.69
C HIS A 460 31.19 36.04 9.26
N LYS A 461 30.56 36.06 8.08
CA LYS A 461 29.85 37.23 7.54
C LYS A 461 28.34 36.98 7.52
N ALA A 462 27.55 37.96 7.97
CA ALA A 462 26.09 37.85 7.94
C ALA A 462 25.57 37.97 6.51
N LEU A 463 24.64 37.09 6.11
CA LEU A 463 24.07 37.12 4.76
C LEU A 463 23.36 38.45 4.44
N LYS A 464 22.77 39.10 5.44
CA LYS A 464 22.20 40.46 5.30
C LYS A 464 23.23 41.48 4.80
N LYS A 465 24.49 41.38 5.22
CA LYS A 465 25.55 42.28 4.74
C LYS A 465 25.90 42.00 3.28
N ILE A 466 25.92 40.72 2.87
CA ILE A 466 26.17 40.32 1.48
C ILE A 466 25.06 40.85 0.57
N TRP A 467 23.79 40.73 0.96
CA TRP A 467 22.66 41.26 0.20
C TRP A 467 22.75 42.78 0.01
N ASN A 468 23.13 43.50 1.07
CA ASN A 468 23.32 44.95 0.99
C ASN A 468 24.48 45.34 0.07
N GLU A 469 25.60 44.61 0.13
CA GLU A 469 26.77 44.84 -0.73
C GLU A 469 26.48 44.55 -2.21
N TRP A 470 25.68 43.52 -2.48
CA TRP A 470 25.26 43.18 -3.85
C TRP A 470 24.15 44.10 -4.36
N GLY A 471 23.58 44.95 -3.51
CA GLY A 471 22.46 45.81 -3.89
C GLY A 471 21.24 45.02 -4.36
N ILE A 472 20.96 43.87 -3.72
CA ILE A 472 19.89 42.98 -4.18
C ILE A 472 18.54 43.68 -4.01
N GLU A 473 17.78 43.78 -5.10
CA GLU A 473 16.44 44.36 -5.07
C GLU A 473 15.57 43.65 -4.04
N SER A 474 14.75 44.41 -3.31
CA SER A 474 13.91 43.86 -2.24
C SER A 474 13.03 42.71 -2.74
N ARG A 475 12.61 42.74 -4.01
CA ARG A 475 11.82 41.69 -4.66
C ARG A 475 12.58 40.38 -4.90
N LEU A 476 13.88 40.45 -5.15
CA LEU A 476 14.74 39.29 -5.46
C LEU A 476 15.41 38.72 -4.20
N SER A 477 15.62 39.56 -3.18
CA SER A 477 16.14 39.20 -1.85
C SER A 477 15.66 37.85 -1.28
N PRO A 478 14.35 37.52 -1.28
CA PRO A 478 13.86 36.20 -0.84
C PRO A 478 14.21 35.03 -1.77
N LEU A 479 14.36 35.28 -3.07
CA LEU A 479 14.45 34.24 -4.09
C LEU A 479 15.88 33.73 -4.24
N VAL A 480 16.88 34.53 -3.84
CA VAL A 480 18.29 34.17 -3.93
C VAL A 480 18.58 32.92 -3.08
N PRO A 481 18.95 31.79 -3.71
CA PRO A 481 19.11 30.50 -3.04
C PRO A 481 20.33 30.45 -2.11
N VAL A 482 20.11 29.94 -0.90
CA VAL A 482 21.15 29.59 0.07
C VAL A 482 21.24 28.08 0.17
N VAL A 483 22.42 27.54 -0.13
CA VAL A 483 22.74 26.12 0.03
C VAL A 483 23.23 25.86 1.45
N GLU A 484 22.59 24.92 2.14
CA GLU A 484 22.85 24.50 3.50
C GLU A 484 23.31 23.04 3.53
N TYR A 485 24.38 22.77 4.28
CA TYR A 485 24.85 21.42 4.60
C TYR A 485 25.00 21.27 6.11
N GLY A 486 24.40 20.22 6.69
CA GLY A 486 24.49 19.94 8.13
C GLY A 486 24.01 21.08 9.04
N GLY A 487 23.04 21.91 8.61
CA GLY A 487 22.56 23.06 9.39
C GLY A 487 23.24 24.39 9.07
N ASN A 488 24.34 24.38 8.31
CA ASN A 488 25.18 25.56 8.08
C ASN A 488 25.11 26.03 6.62
N PRO A 489 24.95 27.35 6.35
CA PRO A 489 25.08 27.91 5.02
C PRO A 489 26.50 27.68 4.46
N VAL A 490 26.59 26.96 3.34
CA VAL A 490 27.86 26.63 2.65
C VAL A 490 28.02 27.37 1.33
N CYS A 491 26.90 27.80 0.72
CA CYS A 491 26.93 28.61 -0.48
C CYS A 491 25.74 29.58 -0.55
N VAL A 492 26.00 30.79 -1.04
CA VAL A 492 24.99 31.70 -1.58
C VAL A 492 25.10 31.60 -3.10
N TRP A 493 24.05 31.11 -3.74
CA TRP A 493 24.01 30.91 -5.18
C TRP A 493 23.34 32.12 -5.84
N GLY A 494 24.16 33.13 -6.16
CA GLY A 494 23.71 34.42 -6.69
C GLY A 494 23.51 34.43 -8.20
N ALA A 495 24.16 33.49 -8.89
CA ALA A 495 24.23 33.48 -10.34
C ALA A 495 22.89 33.30 -11.09
N PRO A 496 21.84 32.61 -10.57
CA PRO A 496 20.51 32.62 -11.18
C PRO A 496 19.91 34.03 -11.34
N PHE A 497 20.38 34.99 -10.53
CA PHE A 497 19.94 36.39 -10.52
C PHE A 497 21.01 37.36 -11.01
N GLY A 498 22.11 36.86 -11.62
CA GLY A 498 23.20 37.71 -12.12
C GLY A 498 24.15 38.25 -11.05
N TYR A 499 24.07 37.75 -9.80
CA TYR A 499 25.01 38.09 -8.73
C TYR A 499 26.16 37.08 -8.65
N PRO A 500 27.33 37.44 -8.07
CA PRO A 500 28.43 36.49 -7.90
C PRO A 500 28.05 35.36 -6.94
N ASP A 501 28.58 34.16 -7.15
CA ASP A 501 28.41 33.06 -6.20
C ASP A 501 29.38 33.18 -5.02
N TRP A 502 28.89 32.91 -3.80
CA TRP A 502 29.72 32.84 -2.61
C TRP A 502 29.79 31.40 -2.13
N TYR A 503 30.98 30.82 -2.03
CA TYR A 503 31.19 29.44 -1.57
C TYR A 503 32.28 29.36 -0.50
N VAL A 504 32.10 28.43 0.45
CA VAL A 504 33.12 28.09 1.45
C VAL A 504 34.04 27.03 0.85
N LYS A 505 35.35 27.33 0.72
CA LYS A 505 36.35 26.38 0.20
C LYS A 505 36.51 25.20 1.17
N GLY A 506 36.46 23.96 0.66
CA GLY A 506 36.73 22.74 1.44
C GLY A 506 35.50 21.99 1.98
N CYS A 507 34.27 22.35 1.60
CA CYS A 507 33.05 21.66 2.06
C CYS A 507 32.83 20.25 1.47
N ALA A 508 33.59 19.83 0.47
CA ALA A 508 33.48 18.48 -0.10
C ALA A 508 34.32 17.50 0.73
N GLN A 509 33.67 16.71 1.58
CA GLN A 509 34.29 15.59 2.28
C GLN A 509 33.86 14.27 1.61
N ASN A 510 34.81 13.61 0.94
CA ASN A 510 34.76 12.26 0.38
C ASN A 510 33.80 11.98 -0.81
N GLY A 511 34.40 11.58 -1.95
CA GLY A 511 33.87 10.70 -2.99
C GLY A 511 32.39 10.78 -3.37
N GLY A 512 32.01 11.80 -4.15
CA GLY A 512 30.67 11.93 -4.75
C GLY A 512 30.22 13.38 -4.93
N CYS A 513 31.06 14.22 -5.54
CA CYS A 513 30.78 15.65 -5.68
C CYS A 513 29.74 15.92 -6.78
N VAL A 514 28.76 16.77 -6.46
CA VAL A 514 27.80 17.30 -7.42
C VAL A 514 27.91 18.81 -7.58
N PHE A 515 27.43 19.32 -8.71
CA PHE A 515 27.43 20.74 -9.07
C PHE A 515 26.03 21.21 -9.41
N LEU A 516 25.68 22.41 -8.96
CA LEU A 516 24.45 23.10 -9.33
C LEU A 516 24.66 23.85 -10.63
N PHE A 517 23.82 23.60 -11.61
CA PHE A 517 23.83 24.24 -12.92
C PHE A 517 22.51 24.95 -13.17
N TYR A 518 22.58 26.21 -13.58
CA TYR A 518 21.42 26.98 -13.99
C TYR A 518 21.52 27.27 -15.50
N PRO A 519 20.61 26.75 -16.34
CA PRO A 519 20.61 27.05 -17.77
C PRO A 519 20.24 28.52 -17.98
N THR A 520 21.21 29.35 -18.33
CA THR A 520 20.96 30.74 -18.73
C THR A 520 20.19 30.76 -20.06
N VAL A 521 18.87 30.84 -19.99
CA VAL A 521 18.04 31.28 -21.11
C VAL A 521 17.90 32.80 -20.99
N ARG A 522 18.13 33.50 -22.10
CA ARG A 522 17.99 34.96 -22.21
C ARG A 522 16.65 35.45 -21.66
N THR A 523 16.68 36.73 -21.30
CA THR A 523 15.58 37.63 -20.91
C THR A 523 15.02 37.45 -19.50
N VAL A 524 15.56 38.25 -18.58
CA VAL A 524 14.77 39.07 -17.66
C VAL A 524 13.57 39.59 -18.45
N ALA A 525 12.43 38.92 -18.34
CA ALA A 525 11.16 39.56 -18.60
C ALA A 525 11.02 40.60 -17.49
N VAL A 526 11.30 41.84 -17.86
CA VAL A 526 10.85 43.03 -17.16
C VAL A 526 9.38 42.78 -16.83
N PHE A 527 9.07 42.63 -15.55
CA PHE A 527 7.71 42.82 -15.07
C PHE A 527 7.43 44.32 -15.24
N GLU A 528 7.03 44.70 -16.45
CA GLU A 528 6.50 46.02 -16.77
C GLU A 528 5.05 46.07 -16.25
N GLU A 529 4.90 46.98 -15.27
CA GLU A 529 3.71 47.54 -14.59
C GLU A 529 2.51 46.66 -14.22
#